data_AF-A0A5E3WCF8-F1
#
_entry.id   AF-A0A5E3WCF8-F1
#
_cell.length_a   1.000
_cell.length_b   1.000
_cell.length_c   1.000
_cell.angle_alpha   90.00
_cell.angle_beta   90.00
_cell.angle_gamma   90.00
#
_symmetry.space_group_name_H-M   'P 1'
#
loop_
_entity.id
_entity.type
_entity.pdbx_description
1 polymer ?
#
loop_
_entity_poly.entity_id
_entity_poly.type
_entity_poly.pdbx_seq_one_letter_code
_entity_poly.pdbx_strand_id
1 'polypeptide(L)'
;MFTWPVEISFGKLQHLRLTLSGSDSIADARAQLLPTSQQLVDVLLALESPKTIELNNIFPVQGSYAEEIALPTSLLQLVLSTSREDQASSCAQLWSRLIIPPNTNVAVDIRKVDEGQLAPLREAFTRPVSGFQRHPSELVIAKSSLLLLGSPSLEDPSATSPNTLIMQAITTLDVRELGDGPNAFFNLHPSSQETSSFLPLLDMHSVQVLHFTRGVLDCHDEKRYWLETFLLAQNVQRVVVPVTTSCMSLLYAVAQTSVTAPGSESCQLFPDLHTLTLHHTEERPAATPLPVFVNVLIYLIHVRRQCGQPIRALQISRSQQGLPVWDSVVNESLPITWF
;
A
#
# COMPACT_ATOMS: atom_id res chain seq x y z
N MET A 1 -12.57 27.97 25.91
CA MET A 1 -12.21 27.93 24.48
C MET A 1 -10.72 28.15 24.40
N PHE A 2 -9.95 27.10 24.12
CA PHE A 2 -8.51 27.22 23.87
C PHE A 2 -8.33 27.86 22.50
N THR A 3 -7.66 29.00 22.42
CA THR A 3 -7.32 29.65 21.15
C THR A 3 -5.82 29.52 20.96
N TRP A 4 -5.40 29.11 19.76
CA TRP A 4 -3.99 29.08 19.41
C TRP A 4 -3.43 30.49 19.49
N PRO A 5 -2.22 30.71 20.02
CA PRO A 5 -1.67 32.05 20.14
C PRO A 5 -1.50 32.66 18.75
N VAL A 6 -2.08 33.84 18.53
CA VAL A 6 -2.09 34.56 17.23
C VAL A 6 -0.67 35.02 16.83
N GLU A 7 0.28 35.04 17.78
CA GLU A 7 1.64 35.57 17.60
C GLU A 7 2.71 34.51 17.29
N ILE A 8 2.36 33.23 17.10
CA ILE A 8 3.36 32.24 16.69
C ILE A 8 3.74 32.48 15.24
N SER A 9 4.96 32.96 15.00
CA SER A 9 5.56 33.06 13.66
C SER A 9 5.86 31.66 13.11
N PHE A 10 4.91 31.07 12.39
CA PHE A 10 5.07 29.76 11.75
C PHE A 10 6.00 29.75 10.52
N GLY A 11 6.32 30.91 9.94
CA GLY A 11 7.06 30.98 8.67
C GLY A 11 8.42 30.25 8.68
N LYS A 12 9.17 30.30 9.78
CA LYS A 12 10.50 29.66 9.88
C LYS A 12 10.47 28.21 10.39
N LEU A 13 9.29 27.66 10.65
CA LEU A 13 9.14 26.38 11.31
C LEU A 13 9.38 25.23 10.32
N GLN A 14 10.47 24.49 10.51
CA GLN A 14 10.83 23.35 9.65
C GLN A 14 10.14 22.05 10.07
N HIS A 15 9.78 21.90 11.35
CA HIS A 15 9.19 20.67 11.89
C HIS A 15 7.98 21.03 12.73
N LEU A 16 6.79 20.73 12.22
CA LEU A 16 5.54 20.86 12.97
C LEU A 16 5.14 19.50 13.49
N ARG A 17 5.09 19.35 14.81
CA ARG A 17 4.52 18.16 15.44
C ARG A 17 3.43 18.58 16.42
N LEU A 18 2.19 18.30 16.05
CA LEU A 18 1.03 18.53 16.89
C LEU A 18 0.52 17.17 17.38
N THR A 19 0.51 16.96 18.70
CA THR A 19 0.13 15.67 19.28
C THR A 19 -0.75 15.89 20.48
N LEU A 20 -1.92 15.25 20.49
CA LEU A 20 -2.78 15.17 21.66
C LEU A 20 -2.65 13.78 22.29
N SER A 21 -1.96 13.72 23.42
CA SER A 21 -1.83 12.50 24.21
C SER A 21 -3.15 12.22 24.94
N GLY A 22 -3.75 11.05 24.71
CA GLY A 22 -4.94 10.67 25.47
C GLY A 22 -5.47 9.28 25.16
N SER A 23 -5.68 8.48 26.20
CA SER A 23 -6.48 7.24 26.18
C SER A 23 -7.98 7.59 26.16
N ASP A 24 -8.83 6.75 25.57
CA ASP A 24 -10.26 7.04 25.31
C ASP A 24 -11.13 7.40 26.53
N SER A 25 -10.60 7.34 27.76
CA SER A 25 -11.39 7.36 29.00
C SER A 25 -11.88 8.74 29.48
N ILE A 26 -11.64 9.84 28.76
CA ILE A 26 -12.09 11.19 29.18
C ILE A 26 -12.60 11.97 27.95
N ALA A 27 -13.79 11.60 27.46
CA ALA A 27 -14.39 12.16 26.25
C ALA A 27 -14.79 13.65 26.41
N ASP A 28 -15.37 14.05 27.56
CA ASP A 28 -16.07 15.34 27.65
C ASP A 28 -15.16 16.55 27.90
N ALA A 29 -14.08 16.40 28.67
CA ALA A 29 -13.16 17.52 28.93
C ALA A 29 -12.24 17.84 27.74
N ARG A 30 -12.05 16.88 26.82
CA ARG A 30 -11.07 16.99 25.72
C ARG A 30 -11.64 17.59 24.44
N ALA A 31 -12.95 17.58 24.25
CA ALA A 31 -13.58 18.23 23.08
C ALA A 31 -13.23 19.73 23.00
N GLN A 32 -12.96 20.39 24.13
CA GLN A 32 -12.60 21.81 24.18
C GLN A 32 -11.14 22.12 23.76
N LEU A 33 -10.30 21.09 23.60
CA LEU A 33 -8.87 21.23 23.27
C LEU A 33 -8.57 20.93 21.79
N LEU A 34 -9.55 20.43 21.04
CA LEU A 34 -9.36 20.12 19.63
C LEU A 34 -9.52 21.38 18.77
N PRO A 35 -8.68 21.56 17.74
CA PRO A 35 -8.88 22.64 16.79
C PRO A 35 -10.17 22.42 16.00
N THR A 36 -10.78 23.50 15.56
CA THR A 36 -11.75 23.46 14.46
C THR A 36 -11.05 23.14 13.14
N SER A 37 -11.79 22.66 12.14
CA SER A 37 -11.26 22.43 10.78
C SER A 37 -10.58 23.68 10.23
N GLN A 38 -11.20 24.85 10.39
CA GLN A 38 -10.63 26.13 9.95
C GLN A 38 -9.32 26.45 10.65
N GLN A 39 -9.24 26.28 11.97
CA GLN A 39 -8.00 26.53 12.72
C GLN A 39 -6.86 25.61 12.26
N LEU A 40 -7.15 24.34 11.95
CA LEU A 40 -6.13 23.44 11.45
C LEU A 40 -5.67 23.83 10.03
N VAL A 41 -6.59 24.25 9.16
CA VAL A 41 -6.28 24.80 7.84
C VAL A 41 -5.40 26.05 7.95
N ASP A 42 -5.78 27.00 8.80
CA ASP A 42 -5.03 28.25 9.01
C ASP A 42 -3.59 27.96 9.47
N VAL A 43 -3.42 26.99 10.38
CA VAL A 43 -2.08 26.55 10.84
C VAL A 43 -1.27 25.95 9.70
N LEU A 44 -1.86 25.10 8.85
CA LEU A 44 -1.17 24.49 7.72
C LEU A 44 -0.77 25.53 6.66
N LEU A 45 -1.65 26.49 6.37
CA LEU A 45 -1.42 27.56 5.41
C LEU A 45 -0.40 28.60 5.91
N ALA A 46 -0.23 28.74 7.22
CA ALA A 46 0.75 29.66 7.82
C ALA A 46 2.21 29.14 7.76
N LEU A 47 2.43 27.89 7.35
CA LEU A 47 3.77 27.30 7.20
C LEU A 47 4.38 27.73 5.86
N GLU A 48 5.51 28.46 5.88
CA GLU A 48 6.17 28.88 4.63
C GLU A 48 7.14 27.82 4.09
N SER A 49 7.91 27.17 4.97
CA SER A 49 8.93 26.20 4.56
C SER A 49 9.09 24.97 5.49
N PRO A 50 8.02 24.22 5.80
CA PRO A 50 8.10 23.01 6.59
C PRO A 50 8.82 21.91 5.81
N LYS A 51 9.63 21.12 6.50
CA LYS A 51 10.20 19.85 6.02
C LYS A 51 9.39 18.66 6.50
N THR A 52 8.86 18.74 7.72
CA THR A 52 8.08 17.67 8.35
C THR A 52 6.82 18.23 8.99
N ILE A 53 5.68 17.59 8.74
CA ILE A 53 4.41 17.85 9.43
C ILE A 53 3.91 16.52 10.01
N GLU A 54 3.69 16.49 11.32
CA GLU A 54 3.14 15.35 12.05
C GLU A 54 1.89 15.80 12.84
N LEU A 55 0.74 15.23 12.49
CA LEU A 55 -0.55 15.51 13.12
C LEU A 55 -1.07 14.23 13.78
N ASN A 56 -1.01 14.16 15.10
CA ASN A 56 -1.33 12.96 15.88
C ASN A 56 -2.48 13.21 16.87
N ASN A 57 -3.65 12.61 16.65
CA ASN A 57 -4.85 12.75 17.50
C ASN A 57 -5.38 14.20 17.65
N ILE A 58 -5.05 15.09 16.70
CA ILE A 58 -5.40 16.52 16.78
C ILE A 58 -6.58 16.90 15.86
N PHE A 59 -7.24 15.94 15.22
CA PHE A 59 -8.26 16.26 14.23
C PHE A 59 -9.58 16.73 14.88
N PRO A 60 -10.32 17.64 14.25
CA PRO A 60 -11.64 18.03 14.73
C PRO A 60 -12.60 16.83 14.72
N VAL A 61 -13.43 16.70 15.77
CA VAL A 61 -14.49 15.69 15.83
C VAL A 61 -15.66 16.02 14.90
N GLN A 62 -15.87 17.32 14.63
CA GLN A 62 -16.96 17.82 13.80
C GLN A 62 -16.45 18.87 12.82
N GLY A 63 -17.15 18.96 11.69
CA GLY A 63 -16.83 19.88 10.60
C GLY A 63 -16.32 19.14 9.37
N SER A 64 -16.06 19.91 8.31
CA SER A 64 -15.52 19.41 7.05
C SER A 64 -14.50 20.39 6.49
N TYR A 65 -13.63 19.89 5.62
CA TYR A 65 -12.68 20.69 4.87
C TYR A 65 -13.30 21.04 3.51
N ALA A 66 -13.70 22.31 3.37
CA ALA A 66 -14.42 22.79 2.19
C ALA A 66 -13.50 22.98 0.97
N GLU A 67 -12.27 23.42 1.21
CA GLU A 67 -11.31 23.82 0.18
C GLU A 67 -10.12 22.86 0.12
N GLU A 68 -9.46 22.84 -1.04
CA GLU A 68 -8.17 22.16 -1.20
C GLU A 68 -7.06 22.95 -0.50
N ILE A 69 -6.12 22.25 0.11
CA ILE A 69 -5.07 22.84 0.95
C ILE A 69 -3.72 22.55 0.30
N ALA A 70 -3.10 23.58 -0.27
CA ALA A 70 -1.77 23.46 -0.85
C ALA A 70 -0.69 23.42 0.23
N LEU A 71 0.03 22.31 0.31
CA LEU A 71 1.18 22.18 1.20
C LEU A 71 2.44 22.76 0.53
N PRO A 72 3.36 23.37 1.30
CA PRO A 72 4.58 23.96 0.75
C PRO A 72 5.48 22.93 0.04
N THR A 73 6.09 23.33 -1.07
CA THR A 73 6.97 22.45 -1.88
C THR A 73 8.23 21.97 -1.17
N SER A 74 8.59 22.58 -0.04
CA SER A 74 9.70 22.14 0.82
C SER A 74 9.39 20.89 1.63
N LEU A 75 8.12 20.46 1.69
CA LEU A 75 7.67 19.37 2.54
C LEU A 75 8.25 18.03 2.07
N LEU A 76 8.99 17.37 2.96
CA LEU A 76 9.60 16.07 2.71
C LEU A 76 8.78 14.93 3.33
N GLN A 77 8.09 15.18 4.44
CA GLN A 77 7.35 14.17 5.18
C GLN A 77 6.06 14.73 5.77
N LEU A 78 4.97 14.00 5.59
CA LEU A 78 3.65 14.23 6.17
C LEU A 78 3.19 12.98 6.91
N VAL A 79 2.87 13.11 8.19
CA VAL A 79 2.29 12.04 9.00
C VAL A 79 0.94 12.50 9.55
N LEU A 80 -0.10 11.74 9.23
CA LEU A 80 -1.46 11.92 9.75
C LEU A 80 -1.82 10.67 10.56
N SER A 81 -1.95 10.77 11.87
CA SER A 81 -2.26 9.61 12.71
C SER A 81 -3.38 9.89 13.69
N THR A 82 -4.34 8.98 13.78
CA THR A 82 -5.35 8.99 14.85
C THR A 82 -5.61 7.60 15.39
N SER A 83 -5.61 7.49 16.71
CA SER A 83 -6.09 6.34 17.45
C SER A 83 -7.52 6.51 17.97
N ARG A 84 -8.16 7.65 17.66
CA ARG A 84 -9.50 8.01 18.12
C ARG A 84 -10.51 7.82 17.00
N GLU A 85 -11.56 7.08 17.31
CA GLU A 85 -12.64 6.72 16.38
C GLU A 85 -13.41 7.95 15.87
N ASP A 86 -13.68 8.90 16.76
CA ASP A 86 -14.39 10.15 16.48
C ASP A 86 -13.61 11.12 15.55
N GLN A 87 -12.35 10.83 15.26
CA GLN A 87 -11.46 11.63 14.41
C GLN A 87 -11.12 10.99 13.07
N ALA A 88 -11.44 9.70 12.87
CA ALA A 88 -11.05 8.95 11.68
C ALA A 88 -11.55 9.62 10.38
N SER A 89 -12.84 9.96 10.33
CA SER A 89 -13.45 10.66 9.19
C SER A 89 -12.77 12.00 8.91
N SER A 90 -12.49 12.80 9.93
CA SER A 90 -11.82 14.11 9.75
C SER A 90 -10.38 13.97 9.26
N CYS A 91 -9.62 13.00 9.78
CA CYS A 91 -8.28 12.69 9.29
C CYS A 91 -8.28 12.37 7.79
N ALA A 92 -9.21 11.51 7.34
CA ALA A 92 -9.31 11.15 5.94
C ALA A 92 -9.85 12.27 5.05
N GLN A 93 -10.79 13.07 5.54
CA GLN A 93 -11.24 14.26 4.80
C GLN A 93 -10.12 15.29 4.65
N LEU A 94 -9.28 15.47 5.67
CA LEU A 94 -8.10 16.32 5.51
C LEU A 94 -7.21 15.74 4.42
N TRP A 95 -6.84 14.46 4.52
CA TRP A 95 -6.04 13.75 3.53
C TRP A 95 -6.53 13.98 2.10
N SER A 96 -7.83 13.81 1.84
CA SER A 96 -8.38 13.95 0.49
C SER A 96 -8.39 15.39 -0.02
N ARG A 97 -8.17 16.39 0.83
CA ARG A 97 -8.09 17.81 0.44
C ARG A 97 -6.67 18.34 0.29
N LEU A 98 -5.65 17.60 0.73
CA LEU A 98 -4.27 18.06 0.64
C LEU A 98 -3.76 18.00 -0.80
N ILE A 99 -3.22 19.11 -1.29
CA ILE A 99 -2.36 19.14 -2.48
C ILE A 99 -0.93 18.89 -2.01
N ILE A 100 -0.43 17.68 -2.24
CA ILE A 100 0.83 17.18 -1.69
C ILE A 100 1.93 17.35 -2.75
N PRO A 101 3.08 17.93 -2.39
CA PRO A 101 4.20 18.06 -3.31
C PRO A 101 4.67 16.70 -3.84
N PRO A 102 5.14 16.61 -5.10
CA PRO A 102 5.47 15.34 -5.74
C PRO A 102 6.49 14.48 -5.00
N ASN A 103 7.43 15.09 -4.27
CA ASN A 103 8.53 14.41 -3.57
C ASN A 103 8.26 14.19 -2.08
N THR A 104 7.03 14.39 -1.62
CA THR A 104 6.67 14.24 -0.21
C THR A 104 6.35 12.79 0.12
N ASN A 105 6.93 12.32 1.21
CA ASN A 105 6.61 11.03 1.81
C ASN A 105 5.40 11.18 2.75
N VAL A 106 4.45 10.25 2.67
CA VAL A 106 3.18 10.33 3.40
C VAL A 106 2.99 9.08 4.25
N ALA A 107 2.56 9.24 5.49
CA ALA A 107 2.01 8.16 6.29
C ALA A 107 0.65 8.56 6.86
N VAL A 108 -0.38 7.75 6.62
CA VAL A 108 -1.72 7.89 7.21
C VAL A 108 -2.02 6.66 8.06
N ASP A 109 -2.16 6.83 9.37
CA ASP A 109 -2.38 5.75 10.34
C ASP A 109 -3.68 5.99 11.13
N ILE A 110 -4.75 5.29 10.78
CA ILE A 110 -6.06 5.38 11.45
C ILE A 110 -6.31 4.07 12.18
N ARG A 111 -6.27 4.08 13.52
CA ARG A 111 -6.29 2.84 14.33
C ARG A 111 -7.65 2.39 14.83
N LYS A 112 -8.66 3.25 14.71
CA LYS A 112 -10.03 2.95 15.10
C LYS A 112 -10.96 3.59 14.10
N VAL A 113 -11.87 2.79 13.56
CA VAL A 113 -12.83 3.21 12.54
C VAL A 113 -14.15 2.51 12.84
N ASP A 114 -15.23 3.30 12.92
CA ASP A 114 -16.59 2.78 12.95
C ASP A 114 -16.98 2.20 11.58
N GLU A 115 -17.76 1.12 11.57
CA GLU A 115 -18.24 0.47 10.36
C GLU A 115 -18.97 1.45 9.41
N GLY A 116 -19.75 2.38 10.00
CA GLY A 116 -20.46 3.41 9.25
C GLY A 116 -19.54 4.44 8.54
N GLN A 117 -18.27 4.54 8.92
CA GLN A 117 -17.32 5.51 8.37
C GLN A 117 -16.47 4.96 7.22
N LEU A 118 -16.55 3.66 6.92
CA LEU A 118 -15.63 3.02 5.97
C LEU A 118 -15.87 3.42 4.52
N ALA A 119 -17.10 3.65 4.10
CA ALA A 119 -17.38 4.14 2.75
C ALA A 119 -16.81 5.55 2.49
N PRO A 120 -17.02 6.55 3.37
CA PRO A 120 -16.34 7.85 3.28
C PRO A 120 -14.81 7.76 3.28
N LEU A 121 -14.24 6.88 4.10
CA LEU A 121 -12.79 6.63 4.11
C LEU A 121 -12.33 6.09 2.75
N ARG A 122 -13.03 5.09 2.20
CA ARG A 122 -12.74 4.54 0.87
C ARG A 122 -12.74 5.60 -0.21
N GLU A 123 -13.75 6.47 -0.22
CA GLU A 123 -13.82 7.57 -1.18
C GLU A 123 -12.63 8.54 -1.01
N ALA A 124 -12.30 8.90 0.23
CA ALA A 124 -11.20 9.82 0.52
C ALA A 124 -9.83 9.26 0.09
N PHE A 125 -9.58 7.97 0.29
CA PHE A 125 -8.31 7.35 -0.08
C PHE A 125 -8.14 7.15 -1.59
N THR A 126 -9.23 7.06 -2.34
CA THR A 126 -9.22 6.69 -3.77
C THR A 126 -9.27 7.89 -4.68
N ARG A 127 -9.50 9.08 -4.11
CA ARG A 127 -9.54 10.35 -4.82
C ARG A 127 -8.57 11.37 -4.21
N PRO A 128 -7.26 11.06 -4.06
CA PRO A 128 -6.31 12.09 -3.63
C PRO A 128 -6.32 13.24 -4.64
N VAL A 129 -6.21 14.49 -4.18
CA VAL A 129 -6.28 15.68 -5.07
C VAL A 129 -5.05 15.80 -5.97
N SER A 130 -3.89 15.28 -5.55
CA SER A 130 -2.65 15.43 -6.33
C SER A 130 -1.60 14.38 -6.00
N GLY A 131 -0.58 14.31 -6.86
CA GLY A 131 0.65 13.57 -6.64
C GLY A 131 0.69 12.17 -7.25
N PHE A 132 1.80 11.47 -7.01
CA PHE A 132 2.03 10.10 -7.49
C PHE A 132 1.05 9.10 -6.87
N GLN A 133 0.36 9.47 -5.78
CA GLN A 133 -0.62 8.62 -5.10
C GLN A 133 -1.83 8.29 -6.01
N ARG A 134 -2.09 9.09 -7.04
CA ARG A 134 -3.05 8.75 -8.10
C ARG A 134 -2.54 7.68 -9.05
N HIS A 135 -1.23 7.65 -9.28
CA HIS A 135 -0.60 6.81 -10.27
C HIS A 135 0.67 6.17 -9.70
N PRO A 136 0.53 5.29 -8.68
CA PRO A 136 1.68 4.63 -8.10
C PRO A 136 2.31 3.68 -9.12
N SER A 137 3.64 3.60 -9.12
CA SER A 137 4.37 2.67 -9.97
C SER A 137 4.44 1.28 -9.35
N GLU A 138 4.49 1.22 -8.01
CA GLU A 138 4.56 -0.01 -7.24
C GLU A 138 3.60 0.05 -6.04
N LEU A 139 2.98 -1.09 -5.73
CA LEU A 139 1.98 -1.22 -4.68
C LEU A 139 2.26 -2.45 -3.82
N VAL A 140 2.42 -2.24 -2.51
CA VAL A 140 2.50 -3.31 -1.50
C VAL A 140 1.18 -3.43 -0.77
N ILE A 141 0.62 -4.64 -0.82
CA ILE A 141 -0.71 -4.97 -0.36
C ILE A 141 -0.61 -5.82 0.90
N ALA A 142 -1.06 -5.25 2.02
CA ALA A 142 -1.26 -5.94 3.27
C ALA A 142 -2.73 -6.15 3.58
N LYS A 143 -2.99 -6.97 4.61
CA LYS A 143 -4.34 -7.25 5.10
C LYS A 143 -5.10 -5.98 5.52
N SER A 144 -4.39 -5.06 6.17
CA SER A 144 -4.95 -3.85 6.79
C SER A 144 -4.16 -2.59 6.43
N SER A 145 -3.24 -2.70 5.46
CA SER A 145 -2.38 -1.59 5.06
C SER A 145 -2.10 -1.65 3.57
N LEU A 146 -1.83 -0.49 2.99
CA LEU A 146 -1.39 -0.31 1.61
C LEU A 146 -0.17 0.60 1.63
N LEU A 147 0.87 0.26 0.88
CA LEU A 147 2.03 1.11 0.67
C LEU A 147 2.17 1.36 -0.83
N LEU A 148 2.13 2.63 -1.22
CA LEU A 148 2.32 3.12 -2.57
C LEU A 148 3.76 3.60 -2.71
N LEU A 149 4.43 3.18 -3.78
CA LEU A 149 5.80 3.58 -4.09
C LEU A 149 5.82 4.29 -5.45
N GLY A 150 6.39 5.49 -5.48
CA GLY A 150 6.44 6.33 -6.67
C GLY A 150 7.44 5.84 -7.72
N SER A 151 8.53 5.20 -7.29
CA SER A 151 9.58 4.68 -8.17
C SER A 151 9.46 3.16 -8.28
N PRO A 152 9.47 2.58 -9.49
CA PRO A 152 9.38 1.13 -9.65
C PRO A 152 10.71 0.43 -9.39
N SER A 153 10.70 -0.66 -8.63
CA SER A 153 11.86 -1.54 -8.41
C SER A 153 11.99 -2.65 -9.47
N LEU A 154 11.79 -2.35 -10.76
CA LEU A 154 11.65 -3.41 -11.79
C LEU A 154 12.88 -4.32 -11.93
N GLU A 155 14.07 -3.74 -12.01
CA GLU A 155 15.30 -4.49 -12.31
C GLU A 155 15.89 -5.17 -11.07
N ASP A 156 15.92 -4.44 -9.94
CA ASP A 156 16.54 -4.92 -8.71
C ASP A 156 15.51 -5.39 -7.69
N PRO A 157 15.48 -6.70 -7.34
CA PRO A 157 14.59 -7.17 -6.31
C PRO A 157 14.97 -6.61 -4.95
N SER A 158 13.99 -6.01 -4.27
CA SER A 158 14.13 -5.67 -2.86
C SER A 158 14.47 -6.94 -2.07
N ALA A 159 15.59 -6.93 -1.34
CA ALA A 159 15.95 -8.00 -0.42
C ALA A 159 14.95 -8.09 0.75
N THR A 160 14.26 -7.00 1.04
CA THR A 160 13.30 -6.91 2.14
C THR A 160 11.97 -7.52 1.72
N SER A 161 11.47 -8.47 2.53
CA SER A 161 10.17 -9.10 2.23
C SER A 161 9.02 -8.08 2.33
N PRO A 162 7.92 -8.26 1.59
CA PRO A 162 6.73 -7.40 1.71
C PRO A 162 6.18 -7.30 3.13
N ASN A 163 6.25 -8.39 3.92
CA ASN A 163 5.83 -8.39 5.31
C ASN A 163 6.72 -7.46 6.16
N THR A 164 8.03 -7.55 5.99
CA THR A 164 9.00 -6.72 6.71
C THR A 164 8.85 -5.26 6.35
N LEU A 165 8.65 -4.92 5.07
CA LEU A 165 8.41 -3.55 4.61
C LEU A 165 7.20 -2.92 5.30
N ILE A 166 6.08 -3.63 5.33
CA ILE A 166 4.85 -3.15 5.99
C ILE A 166 5.05 -3.04 7.50
N MET A 167 5.71 -4.01 8.14
CA MET A 167 6.01 -3.92 9.57
C MET A 167 6.90 -2.73 9.91
N GLN A 168 7.91 -2.44 9.08
CA GLN A 168 8.74 -1.25 9.23
C GLN A 168 7.89 0.02 9.08
N ALA A 169 7.06 0.11 8.04
CA ALA A 169 6.17 1.24 7.81
C ALA A 169 5.22 1.50 8.99
N ILE A 170 4.60 0.44 9.54
CA ILE A 170 3.71 0.52 10.71
C ILE A 170 4.47 1.03 11.95
N THR A 171 5.67 0.52 12.19
CA THR A 171 6.41 0.76 13.44
C THR A 171 7.09 2.11 13.46
N THR A 172 7.65 2.57 12.33
CA THR A 172 8.39 3.83 12.25
C THR A 172 7.51 5.01 11.84
N LEU A 173 6.47 4.76 11.02
CA LEU A 173 5.75 5.80 10.26
C LEU A 173 6.69 6.71 9.43
N ASP A 174 7.93 6.27 9.21
CA ASP A 174 8.92 6.92 8.37
C ASP A 174 9.15 6.07 7.13
N VAL A 175 8.42 6.42 6.07
CA VAL A 175 8.43 5.69 4.81
C VAL A 175 9.58 6.11 3.89
N ARG A 176 10.43 7.06 4.30
CA ARG A 176 11.58 7.52 3.52
C ARG A 176 12.66 6.45 3.39
N GLU A 177 12.75 5.55 4.37
CA GLU A 177 13.75 4.49 4.39
C GLU A 177 13.32 3.26 3.56
N LEU A 178 12.10 3.24 3.03
CA LEU A 178 11.53 2.07 2.35
C LEU A 178 11.92 1.97 0.87
N GLY A 179 12.44 3.04 0.28
CA GLY A 179 12.85 3.07 -1.13
C GLY A 179 13.11 4.47 -1.65
N ASP A 180 13.63 4.54 -2.88
CA ASP A 180 13.92 5.80 -3.55
C ASP A 180 12.65 6.50 -4.05
N GLY A 181 12.61 7.82 -3.90
CA GLY A 181 11.50 8.64 -4.37
C GLY A 181 10.38 8.81 -3.34
N PRO A 182 9.20 9.25 -3.78
CA PRO A 182 8.09 9.54 -2.88
C PRO A 182 7.29 8.26 -2.56
N ASN A 183 7.04 8.04 -1.27
CA ASN A 183 6.34 6.86 -0.77
C ASN A 183 5.10 7.28 0.05
N ALA A 184 4.01 6.53 -0.04
CA ALA A 184 2.79 6.80 0.71
C ALA A 184 2.29 5.53 1.39
N PHE A 185 2.19 5.56 2.71
CA PHE A 185 1.70 4.46 3.52
C PHE A 185 0.33 4.77 4.10
N PHE A 186 -0.58 3.82 3.96
CA PHE A 186 -1.94 3.87 4.47
C PHE A 186 -2.18 2.68 5.36
N ASN A 187 -2.58 2.93 6.60
CA ASN A 187 -2.75 1.91 7.61
C ASN A 187 -4.08 2.09 8.32
N LEU A 188 -4.88 1.03 8.32
CA LEU A 188 -6.19 0.99 8.96
C LEU A 188 -6.17 -0.13 10.01
N HIS A 189 -5.85 0.22 11.26
CA HIS A 189 -5.79 -0.72 12.38
C HIS A 189 -7.17 -0.97 13.01
N PRO A 190 -7.34 -2.15 13.62
CA PRO A 190 -8.13 -3.22 13.03
C PRO A 190 -9.62 -2.89 13.12
N SER A 191 -10.21 -2.56 11.99
CA SER A 191 -11.61 -2.89 11.76
C SER A 191 -11.65 -4.36 11.31
N SER A 192 -12.79 -5.04 11.48
CA SER A 192 -13.09 -6.30 10.80
C SER A 192 -13.02 -6.20 9.26
N GLN A 193 -12.69 -5.03 8.72
CA GLN A 193 -12.69 -4.71 7.31
C GLN A 193 -11.25 -4.60 6.79
N GLU A 194 -11.04 -5.29 5.69
CA GLU A 194 -9.73 -5.43 5.07
C GLU A 194 -9.48 -4.29 4.07
N THR A 195 -8.21 -3.85 3.98
CA THR A 195 -7.79 -2.85 2.98
C THR A 195 -7.95 -3.35 1.54
N SER A 196 -8.17 -4.65 1.36
CA SER A 196 -8.59 -5.27 0.10
C SER A 196 -9.81 -4.58 -0.52
N SER A 197 -10.75 -4.11 0.30
CA SER A 197 -11.95 -3.41 -0.17
C SER A 197 -11.67 -2.05 -0.84
N PHE A 198 -10.45 -1.53 -0.72
CA PHE A 198 -10.00 -0.29 -1.35
C PHE A 198 -9.32 -0.54 -2.69
N LEU A 199 -8.81 -1.76 -2.93
CA LEU A 199 -8.04 -2.10 -4.14
C LEU A 199 -8.83 -1.87 -5.44
N PRO A 200 -10.13 -2.24 -5.55
CA PRO A 200 -10.88 -1.99 -6.79
C PRO A 200 -11.08 -0.51 -7.13
N LEU A 201 -10.81 0.37 -6.16
CA LEU A 201 -11.02 1.81 -6.29
C LEU A 201 -9.72 2.56 -6.60
N LEU A 202 -8.56 1.90 -6.53
CA LEU A 202 -7.28 2.49 -6.92
C LEU A 202 -7.16 2.50 -8.44
N ASP A 203 -6.55 3.54 -8.99
CA ASP A 203 -6.14 3.52 -10.40
C ASP A 203 -4.93 2.58 -10.54
N MET A 204 -5.19 1.42 -11.12
CA MET A 204 -4.19 0.37 -11.34
C MET A 204 -3.46 0.50 -12.68
N HIS A 205 -3.79 1.50 -13.51
CA HIS A 205 -3.21 1.62 -14.85
C HIS A 205 -1.73 1.97 -14.83
N SER A 206 -1.22 2.65 -13.81
CA SER A 206 0.21 2.97 -13.69
C SER A 206 1.02 1.89 -12.99
N VAL A 207 0.36 0.93 -12.34
CA VAL A 207 1.02 -0.04 -11.47
C VAL A 207 1.77 -1.07 -12.30
N GLN A 208 3.09 -1.11 -12.11
CA GLN A 208 4.01 -2.02 -12.79
C GLN A 208 4.45 -3.16 -11.87
N VAL A 209 4.47 -2.95 -10.55
CA VAL A 209 4.92 -3.93 -9.58
C VAL A 209 3.89 -4.11 -8.46
N LEU A 210 3.50 -5.36 -8.20
CA LEU A 210 2.58 -5.72 -7.11
C LEU A 210 3.29 -6.60 -6.09
N HIS A 211 3.25 -6.20 -4.83
CA HIS A 211 3.77 -6.97 -3.70
C HIS A 211 2.63 -7.43 -2.82
N PHE A 212 2.61 -8.71 -2.49
CA PHE A 212 1.62 -9.28 -1.61
C PHE A 212 2.28 -9.72 -0.31
N THR A 213 1.78 -9.22 0.81
CA THR A 213 2.14 -9.80 2.11
C THR A 213 1.50 -11.18 2.27
N ARG A 214 1.99 -11.95 3.24
CA ARG A 214 1.31 -13.19 3.63
C ARG A 214 -0.11 -12.93 4.13
N GLY A 215 -0.31 -11.85 4.89
CA GLY A 215 -1.59 -11.53 5.51
C GLY A 215 -2.73 -11.37 4.50
N VAL A 216 -2.50 -10.70 3.36
CA VAL A 216 -3.54 -10.54 2.33
C VAL A 216 -3.81 -11.85 1.57
N LEU A 217 -2.77 -12.65 1.35
CA LEU A 217 -2.91 -13.95 0.67
C LEU A 217 -3.68 -14.94 1.55
N ASP A 218 -3.41 -14.95 2.86
CA ASP A 218 -4.12 -15.79 3.84
C ASP A 218 -5.60 -15.39 4.00
N CYS A 219 -5.96 -14.13 3.70
CA CYS A 219 -7.35 -13.65 3.72
C CYS A 219 -8.14 -13.97 2.45
N HIS A 220 -7.46 -14.23 1.34
CA HIS A 220 -8.08 -14.40 0.02
C HIS A 220 -7.56 -15.63 -0.70
N ASP A 221 -8.21 -16.77 -0.46
CA ASP A 221 -7.92 -18.04 -1.12
C ASP A 221 -8.78 -18.28 -2.39
N GLU A 222 -9.72 -17.38 -2.69
CA GLU A 222 -10.60 -17.50 -3.84
C GLU A 222 -9.99 -16.90 -5.10
N LYS A 223 -9.86 -17.71 -6.16
CA LYS A 223 -9.46 -17.27 -7.51
C LYS A 223 -10.30 -16.08 -8.01
N ARG A 224 -11.60 -16.10 -7.73
CA ARG A 224 -12.57 -15.08 -8.17
C ARG A 224 -12.21 -13.69 -7.66
N TYR A 225 -11.83 -13.59 -6.39
CA TYR A 225 -11.46 -12.32 -5.76
C TYR A 225 -10.29 -11.65 -6.51
N TRP A 226 -9.25 -12.41 -6.85
CA TRP A 226 -8.09 -11.88 -7.58
C TRP A 226 -8.46 -11.39 -8.98
N LEU A 227 -9.32 -12.13 -9.69
CA LEU A 227 -9.80 -11.76 -11.02
C LEU A 227 -10.61 -10.46 -10.97
N GLU A 228 -11.55 -10.32 -10.04
CA GLU A 228 -12.39 -9.13 -9.91
C GLU A 228 -11.59 -7.90 -9.47
N THR A 229 -10.60 -8.09 -8.58
CA THR A 229 -9.82 -6.99 -8.00
C THR A 229 -8.77 -6.43 -8.97
N PHE A 230 -8.10 -7.29 -9.73
CA PHE A 230 -6.93 -6.91 -10.53
C PHE A 230 -7.16 -6.90 -12.04
N LEU A 231 -8.41 -6.99 -12.49
CA LEU A 231 -8.74 -6.96 -13.92
C LEU A 231 -8.25 -5.69 -14.63
N LEU A 232 -8.13 -4.57 -13.93
CA LEU A 232 -7.70 -3.29 -14.53
C LEU A 232 -6.17 -3.09 -14.50
N ALA A 233 -5.43 -3.93 -13.78
CA ALA A 233 -3.99 -3.82 -13.58
C ALA A 233 -3.19 -4.41 -14.76
N GLN A 234 -3.41 -3.90 -15.97
CA GLN A 234 -2.89 -4.53 -17.19
C GLN A 234 -1.37 -4.39 -17.36
N ASN A 235 -0.80 -3.30 -16.83
CA ASN A 235 0.62 -2.94 -17.00
C ASN A 235 1.55 -3.57 -15.95
N VAL A 236 1.05 -4.52 -15.15
CA VAL A 236 1.85 -5.20 -14.12
C VAL A 236 2.87 -6.11 -14.80
N GLN A 237 4.14 -5.74 -14.64
CA GLN A 237 5.30 -6.44 -15.21
C GLN A 237 5.93 -7.40 -14.21
N ARG A 238 5.75 -7.15 -12.92
CA ARG A 238 6.35 -7.93 -11.84
C ARG A 238 5.38 -8.17 -10.68
N VAL A 239 5.35 -9.41 -10.21
CA VAL A 239 4.59 -9.81 -9.01
C VAL A 239 5.53 -10.40 -7.97
N VAL A 240 5.45 -9.88 -6.75
CA VAL A 240 6.27 -10.26 -5.60
C VAL A 240 5.39 -10.93 -4.55
N VAL A 241 5.67 -12.20 -4.24
CA VAL A 241 4.88 -13.00 -3.31
C VAL A 241 5.78 -13.79 -2.35
N PRO A 242 5.36 -14.02 -1.10
CA PRO A 242 5.96 -15.04 -0.26
C PRO A 242 5.58 -16.44 -0.77
N VAL A 243 6.50 -17.40 -0.65
CA VAL A 243 6.25 -18.81 -0.98
C VAL A 243 5.38 -19.43 0.13
N THR A 244 4.06 -19.44 -0.08
CA THR A 244 3.08 -19.97 0.88
C THR A 244 2.00 -20.80 0.19
N THR A 245 1.18 -21.52 0.96
CA THR A 245 0.00 -22.21 0.42
C THR A 245 -0.98 -21.23 -0.23
N SER A 246 -1.23 -20.12 0.46
CA SER A 246 -2.29 -19.18 0.15
C SER A 246 -2.01 -18.39 -1.13
N CYS A 247 -0.74 -18.25 -1.54
CA CYS A 247 -0.41 -17.63 -2.82
C CYS A 247 -0.80 -18.49 -4.04
N MET A 248 -1.07 -19.80 -3.87
CA MET A 248 -1.44 -20.66 -5.00
C MET A 248 -2.74 -20.21 -5.69
N SER A 249 -3.71 -19.68 -4.94
CA SER A 249 -4.97 -19.15 -5.51
C SER A 249 -4.72 -17.99 -6.46
N LEU A 250 -3.82 -17.08 -6.09
CA LEU A 250 -3.35 -15.99 -6.93
C LEU A 250 -2.60 -16.51 -8.15
N LEU A 251 -1.67 -17.46 -8.00
CA LEU A 251 -0.95 -18.03 -9.15
C LEU A 251 -1.89 -18.71 -10.16
N TYR A 252 -2.91 -19.42 -9.70
CA TYR A 252 -3.96 -19.96 -10.57
C TYR A 252 -4.81 -18.88 -11.25
N ALA A 253 -5.09 -17.77 -10.55
CA ALA A 253 -5.77 -16.63 -11.16
C ALA A 253 -4.92 -15.98 -12.27
N VAL A 254 -3.61 -15.85 -12.05
CA VAL A 254 -2.65 -15.32 -13.05
C VAL A 254 -2.49 -16.25 -14.25
N ALA A 255 -2.63 -17.56 -14.05
CA ALA A 255 -2.65 -18.54 -15.13
C ALA A 255 -3.98 -18.57 -15.91
N GLN A 256 -5.03 -17.88 -15.46
CA GLN A 256 -6.33 -17.93 -16.11
C GLN A 256 -6.29 -17.23 -17.48
N THR A 257 -6.78 -17.93 -18.50
CA THR A 257 -6.89 -17.41 -19.86
C THR A 257 -8.32 -16.99 -20.18
N SER A 258 -8.46 -16.04 -21.09
CA SER A 258 -9.71 -15.69 -21.77
C SER A 258 -9.54 -15.88 -23.27
N VAL A 259 -10.61 -16.34 -23.93
CA VAL A 259 -10.69 -16.38 -25.39
C VAL A 259 -11.38 -15.10 -25.81
N THR A 260 -10.64 -14.18 -26.42
CA THR A 260 -11.16 -12.89 -26.90
C THR A 260 -11.66 -12.98 -28.35
N ALA A 261 -11.04 -13.83 -29.16
CA ALA A 261 -11.45 -14.18 -30.51
C ALA A 261 -11.05 -15.64 -30.81
N PRO A 262 -11.63 -16.27 -31.86
CA PRO A 262 -11.22 -17.61 -32.27
C PRO A 262 -9.71 -17.68 -32.54
N GLY A 263 -8.98 -18.42 -31.72
CA GLY A 263 -7.53 -18.56 -31.83
C GLY A 263 -6.69 -17.51 -31.09
N SER A 264 -7.29 -16.55 -30.37
CA SER A 264 -6.56 -15.62 -29.50
C SER A 264 -6.89 -15.89 -28.02
N GLU A 265 -6.02 -16.66 -27.39
CA GLU A 265 -6.00 -16.82 -25.94
C GLU A 265 -5.07 -15.77 -25.32
N SER A 266 -5.57 -15.04 -24.34
CA SER A 266 -4.79 -14.06 -23.56
C SER A 266 -4.93 -14.34 -22.08
N CYS A 267 -3.89 -14.11 -21.28
CA CYS A 267 -4.01 -14.15 -19.84
C CYS A 267 -4.91 -13.00 -19.36
N GLN A 268 -5.85 -13.30 -18.47
CA GLN A 268 -6.81 -12.31 -17.95
C GLN A 268 -6.15 -11.31 -17.01
N LEU A 269 -5.22 -11.80 -16.18
CA LEU A 269 -4.47 -10.98 -15.25
C LEU A 269 -3.05 -10.76 -15.74
N PHE A 270 -2.62 -9.50 -15.63
CA PHE A 270 -1.25 -9.05 -15.85
C PHE A 270 -0.69 -9.57 -17.19
N PRO A 271 -1.26 -9.19 -18.35
CA PRO A 271 -0.76 -9.62 -19.65
C PRO A 271 0.73 -9.28 -19.85
N ASP A 272 1.20 -8.18 -19.26
CA ASP A 272 2.60 -7.72 -19.34
C ASP A 272 3.54 -8.37 -18.31
N LEU A 273 3.01 -9.27 -17.46
CA LEU A 273 3.80 -9.94 -16.44
C LEU A 273 4.90 -10.80 -17.06
N HIS A 274 6.14 -10.44 -16.77
CA HIS A 274 7.32 -11.17 -17.21
C HIS A 274 8.26 -11.56 -16.06
N THR A 275 8.08 -11.03 -14.85
CA THR A 275 8.95 -11.35 -13.69
C THR A 275 8.12 -11.79 -12.49
N LEU A 276 8.51 -12.90 -11.86
CA LEU A 276 8.01 -13.26 -10.53
C LEU A 276 9.14 -13.23 -9.51
N THR A 277 8.86 -12.64 -8.35
CA THR A 277 9.77 -12.63 -7.20
C THR A 277 9.19 -13.43 -6.05
N LEU A 278 9.95 -14.40 -5.58
CA LEU A 278 9.54 -15.36 -4.58
C LEU A 278 10.36 -15.16 -3.31
N HIS A 279 9.71 -14.65 -2.27
CA HIS A 279 10.33 -14.51 -0.95
C HIS A 279 10.14 -15.77 -0.10
N HIS A 280 11.20 -16.20 0.58
CA HIS A 280 11.05 -17.18 1.65
C HIS A 280 10.55 -16.51 2.93
N THR A 281 9.56 -17.10 3.60
CA THR A 281 9.12 -16.67 4.93
C THR A 281 9.57 -17.70 5.96
N GLU A 282 10.49 -17.32 6.83
CA GLU A 282 11.04 -18.19 7.89
C GLU A 282 10.02 -18.50 9.00
N GLU A 283 8.93 -17.72 9.08
CA GLU A 283 8.07 -17.62 10.27
C GLU A 283 7.14 -18.83 10.51
N ARG A 284 7.11 -19.84 9.63
CA ARG A 284 6.39 -21.10 9.91
C ARG A 284 6.81 -22.19 8.91
N PRO A 285 6.93 -23.46 9.32
CA PRO A 285 7.00 -24.56 8.35
C PRO A 285 5.76 -24.48 7.45
N ALA A 286 5.98 -24.38 6.15
CA ALA A 286 4.91 -24.30 5.17
C ALA A 286 4.01 -25.53 5.33
N ALA A 287 2.70 -25.32 5.53
CA ALA A 287 1.73 -26.40 5.55
C ALA A 287 1.66 -27.12 4.18
N THR A 288 2.07 -26.44 3.10
CA THR A 288 2.21 -27.03 1.78
C THR A 288 3.66 -27.41 1.49
N PRO A 289 3.90 -28.64 1.00
CA PRO A 289 5.22 -29.04 0.53
C PRO A 289 5.66 -28.14 -0.62
N LEU A 290 6.87 -27.58 -0.53
CA LEU A 290 7.50 -26.77 -1.59
C LEU A 290 7.40 -27.40 -3.01
N PRO A 291 7.49 -28.74 -3.20
CA PRO A 291 7.26 -29.36 -4.50
C PRO A 291 5.87 -29.09 -5.10
N VAL A 292 4.82 -28.99 -4.28
CA VAL A 292 3.47 -28.69 -4.76
C VAL A 292 3.41 -27.26 -5.29
N PHE A 293 4.00 -26.30 -4.55
CA PHE A 293 4.09 -24.91 -4.99
C PHE A 293 4.84 -24.80 -6.33
N VAL A 294 5.97 -25.50 -6.48
CA VAL A 294 6.73 -25.48 -7.73
C VAL A 294 5.98 -26.12 -8.90
N ASN A 295 5.19 -27.16 -8.68
CA ASN A 295 4.33 -27.70 -9.74
C ASN A 295 3.30 -26.66 -10.23
N VAL A 296 2.71 -25.87 -9.33
CA VAL A 296 1.81 -24.76 -9.70
C VAL A 296 2.56 -23.67 -10.47
N LEU A 297 3.78 -23.35 -10.05
CA LEU A 297 4.64 -22.39 -10.76
C LEU A 297 4.97 -22.86 -12.18
N ILE A 298 5.34 -24.14 -12.37
CA ILE A 298 5.61 -24.73 -13.69
C ILE A 298 4.35 -24.68 -14.56
N TYR A 299 3.19 -25.03 -14.00
CA TYR A 299 1.91 -24.89 -14.69
C TYR A 299 1.67 -23.46 -15.19
N LEU A 300 1.85 -22.46 -14.31
CA LEU A 300 1.74 -21.05 -14.67
C LEU A 300 2.70 -20.67 -15.81
N ILE A 301 3.96 -21.08 -15.73
CA ILE A 301 4.98 -20.82 -16.77
C ILE A 301 4.54 -21.39 -18.12
N HIS A 302 4.04 -22.63 -18.14
CA HIS A 302 3.56 -23.27 -19.36
C HIS A 302 2.36 -22.56 -19.97
N VAL A 303 1.33 -22.26 -19.18
CA VAL A 303 0.12 -21.60 -19.68
C VAL A 303 0.46 -20.25 -20.28
N ARG A 304 1.24 -19.44 -19.57
CA ARG A 304 1.66 -18.12 -20.06
C ARG A 304 2.51 -18.20 -21.33
N ARG A 305 3.39 -19.20 -21.45
CA ARG A 305 4.15 -19.47 -22.68
C ARG A 305 3.24 -19.83 -23.85
N GLN A 306 2.20 -20.64 -23.63
CA GLN A 306 1.22 -21.01 -24.66
C GLN A 306 0.41 -19.81 -25.15
N CYS A 307 0.09 -18.86 -24.27
CA CYS A 307 -0.60 -17.61 -24.63
C CYS A 307 0.31 -16.53 -25.24
N GLY A 308 1.60 -16.82 -25.47
CA GLY A 308 2.54 -15.83 -26.01
C GLY A 308 2.92 -14.71 -25.03
N GLN A 309 2.63 -14.88 -23.73
CA GLN A 309 2.91 -13.92 -22.65
C GLN A 309 3.85 -14.53 -21.59
N PRO A 310 5.02 -15.07 -21.98
CA PRO A 310 5.84 -15.90 -21.11
C PRO A 310 6.41 -15.10 -19.93
N ILE A 311 6.49 -15.76 -18.77
CA ILE A 311 7.38 -15.33 -17.69
C ILE A 311 8.81 -15.48 -18.21
N ARG A 312 9.62 -14.42 -18.07
CA ARG A 312 10.99 -14.31 -18.59
C ARG A 312 12.04 -14.42 -17.49
N ALA A 313 11.67 -14.14 -16.25
CA ALA A 313 12.60 -14.22 -15.12
C ALA A 313 11.90 -14.67 -13.84
N LEU A 314 12.59 -15.49 -13.06
CA LEU A 314 12.29 -15.73 -11.65
C LEU A 314 13.38 -15.14 -10.79
N GLN A 315 12.97 -14.43 -9.75
CA GLN A 315 13.86 -13.94 -8.70
C GLN A 315 13.48 -14.69 -7.43
N ILE A 316 14.43 -15.36 -6.80
CA ILE A 316 14.17 -16.21 -5.62
C ILE A 316 15.13 -15.84 -4.51
N SER A 317 14.63 -15.73 -3.27
CA SER A 317 15.49 -15.48 -2.11
C SER A 317 16.62 -16.51 -2.03
N ARG A 318 17.85 -16.04 -1.77
CA ARG A 318 19.03 -16.90 -1.67
C ARG A 318 18.93 -18.00 -0.63
N SER A 319 18.10 -17.84 0.40
CA SER A 319 17.82 -18.89 1.40
C SER A 319 17.19 -20.16 0.81
N GLN A 320 16.66 -20.10 -0.41
CA GLN A 320 16.10 -21.25 -1.13
C GLN A 320 17.10 -21.91 -2.10
N GLN A 321 18.31 -21.35 -2.22
CA GLN A 321 19.33 -21.87 -3.13
C GLN A 321 19.78 -23.27 -2.71
N GLY A 322 19.92 -24.17 -3.69
CA GLY A 322 20.35 -25.55 -3.47
C GLY A 322 19.23 -26.53 -3.12
N LEU A 323 17.98 -26.08 -3.03
CA LEU A 323 16.84 -26.99 -2.91
C LEU A 323 16.55 -27.66 -4.27
N PRO A 324 16.50 -29.01 -4.35
CA PRO A 324 16.43 -29.75 -5.62
C PRO A 324 15.12 -29.53 -6.38
N VAL A 325 14.10 -29.04 -5.70
CA VAL A 325 12.80 -28.69 -6.27
C VAL A 325 12.92 -27.58 -7.33
N TRP A 326 13.93 -26.71 -7.25
CA TRP A 326 14.15 -25.68 -8.27
C TRP A 326 14.77 -26.21 -9.56
N ASP A 327 15.38 -27.40 -9.56
CA ASP A 327 15.93 -28.02 -10.77
C ASP A 327 14.85 -28.25 -11.83
N SER A 328 13.63 -28.58 -11.39
CA SER A 328 12.46 -28.71 -12.27
C SER A 328 12.09 -27.40 -12.98
N VAL A 329 12.33 -26.25 -12.34
CA VAL A 329 12.08 -24.93 -12.92
C VAL A 329 13.19 -24.53 -13.89
N VAL A 330 14.44 -24.90 -13.58
CA VAL A 330 15.57 -24.69 -14.49
C VAL A 330 15.36 -25.46 -15.80
N ASN A 331 14.78 -26.66 -15.73
CA ASN A 331 14.43 -27.45 -16.92
C ASN A 331 13.41 -26.75 -17.84
N GLU A 332 12.65 -25.76 -17.33
CA GLU A 332 11.77 -24.91 -18.13
C GLU A 332 12.49 -23.81 -18.91
N SER A 333 13.83 -23.79 -18.91
CA SER A 333 14.66 -22.77 -19.57
C SER A 333 14.35 -21.35 -19.08
N LEU A 334 13.91 -21.22 -17.83
CA LEU A 334 13.57 -19.94 -17.21
C LEU A 334 14.73 -19.47 -16.34
N PRO A 335 15.35 -18.31 -16.63
CA PRO A 335 16.41 -17.76 -15.80
C PRO A 335 15.98 -17.55 -14.35
N ILE A 336 16.79 -18.04 -13.41
CA ILE A 336 16.62 -17.84 -11.97
C ILE A 336 17.73 -16.91 -11.47
N THR A 337 17.33 -15.80 -10.84
CA THR A 337 18.22 -14.87 -10.14
C THR A 337 18.07 -15.06 -8.63
N TRP A 338 19.17 -15.32 -7.94
CA TRP A 338 19.20 -15.47 -6.49
C TRP A 338 19.58 -14.14 -5.83
N PHE A 339 18.67 -13.53 -5.08
CA PHE A 339 18.90 -12.25 -4.42
C PHE A 339 19.14 -12.40 -2.92
#